data_AF-B8FGI9-F1
#
_entry.id   AF-B8FGI9-F1
#
_cell.length_a   1.000
_cell.length_b   1.000
_cell.length_c   1.000
_cell.angle_alpha   90.00
_cell.angle_beta   90.00
_cell.angle_gamma   90.00
#
_symmetry.space_group_name_H-M   'P 1'
#
loop_
_entity.id
_entity.type
_entity.pdbx_description
1 polymer ?
#
loop_
_entity_poly.entity_id
_entity_poly.type
_entity_poly.pdbx_seq_one_letter_code
_entity_poly.pdbx_strand_id
1 'polypeptide(L)'
;MEEMIAYCGLDCTQCPSYIATQKDDDVIRAKAAAFLNTTYGFDLTPEQVNCDGCLLKEGRKLGYCATCEVRACGEEKGLENCAHCSDAPCDKLIAFHNFSKFAKDNFDRVLQKLQS
;
A
#
# COMPACT_ATOMS: atom_id res chain seq x y z
N MET A 1 8.37 -10.57 -11.24
CA MET A 1 8.66 -9.78 -10.02
C MET A 1 7.98 -10.50 -8.89
N GLU A 2 8.66 -10.73 -7.77
CA GLU A 2 8.02 -11.31 -6.59
C GLU A 2 7.00 -10.33 -6.02
N GLU A 3 5.94 -10.87 -5.41
CA GLU A 3 4.84 -10.11 -4.83
C GLU A 3 5.34 -9.24 -3.67
N MET A 4 4.99 -7.96 -3.65
CA MET A 4 5.41 -7.01 -2.61
C MET A 4 4.21 -6.61 -1.77
N ILE A 5 3.96 -7.38 -0.70
CA ILE A 5 2.83 -7.14 0.20
C ILE A 5 3.25 -6.16 1.31
N ALA A 6 2.68 -4.95 1.28
CA ALA A 6 2.89 -3.93 2.29
C ALA A 6 2.37 -4.36 3.68
N TYR A 7 2.73 -3.59 4.72
CA TYR A 7 2.30 -3.80 6.11
C TYR A 7 0.81 -4.17 6.25
N CYS A 8 -0.07 -3.42 5.58
CA CYS A 8 -1.52 -3.58 5.67
C CYS A 8 -2.10 -4.70 4.79
N GLY A 9 -1.28 -5.38 3.98
CA GLY A 9 -1.72 -6.35 2.97
C GLY A 9 -1.86 -5.78 1.55
N LEU A 10 -1.67 -4.47 1.33
CA LEU A 10 -1.72 -3.92 -0.03
C LEU A 10 -0.57 -4.49 -0.89
N ASP A 11 -0.90 -5.04 -2.05
CA ASP A 11 0.11 -5.50 -3.01
C ASP A 11 0.61 -4.32 -3.86
N CYS A 12 1.85 -3.91 -3.62
CA CYS A 12 2.47 -2.84 -4.38
C CYS A 12 2.68 -3.22 -5.86
N THR A 13 2.87 -4.50 -6.18
CA THR A 13 3.12 -4.92 -7.57
C THR A 13 1.88 -4.80 -8.46
N GLN A 14 0.68 -4.74 -7.84
CA GLN A 14 -0.60 -4.49 -8.50
C GLN A 14 -1.09 -3.04 -8.32
N CYS A 15 -0.36 -2.22 -7.56
CA CYS A 15 -0.74 -0.83 -7.31
C CYS A 15 -0.53 0.04 -8.57
N PRO A 16 -1.55 0.78 -9.05
CA PRO A 16 -1.42 1.64 -10.22
C PRO A 16 -0.29 2.66 -10.09
N SER A 17 -0.09 3.26 -8.92
CA SER A 17 0.99 4.23 -8.69
C SER A 17 2.37 3.60 -8.83
N TYR A 18 2.56 2.41 -8.27
CA TYR A 18 3.82 1.68 -8.38
C TYR A 18 4.10 1.31 -9.84
N ILE A 19 3.12 0.72 -10.52
CA ILE A 19 3.23 0.32 -11.93
C ILE A 19 3.57 1.53 -12.82
N ALA A 20 2.88 2.66 -12.63
CA ALA A 20 3.13 3.88 -13.37
C ALA A 20 4.56 4.42 -13.16
N THR A 21 5.05 4.31 -11.92
CA THR A 21 6.38 4.77 -11.53
C THR A 21 7.48 3.88 -12.12
N GLN A 22 7.31 2.55 -12.07
CA GLN A 22 8.30 1.60 -12.58
C GLN A 22 8.38 1.59 -14.11
N LYS A 23 7.26 1.88 -14.79
CA LYS A 23 7.23 2.01 -16.25
C LYS A 23 7.67 3.38 -16.76
N ASP A 24 7.75 4.36 -15.86
CA ASP A 24 8.03 5.76 -16.19
C ASP A 24 7.16 6.28 -17.35
N ASP A 25 5.85 6.03 -17.26
CA ASP A 25 4.89 6.30 -18.33
C ASP A 25 3.79 7.27 -17.87
N ASP A 26 3.78 8.46 -18.46
CA ASP A 26 2.85 9.54 -18.10
C ASP A 26 1.38 9.21 -18.45
N VAL A 27 1.13 8.40 -19.47
CA VAL A 27 -0.24 7.95 -19.82
C VAL A 27 -0.75 7.01 -18.73
N ILE A 28 0.12 6.15 -18.20
CA ILE A 28 -0.24 5.27 -17.07
C ILE A 28 -0.40 6.10 -15.79
N ARG A 29 0.44 7.11 -15.54
CA ARG A 29 0.27 8.03 -14.40
C ARG A 29 -1.07 8.76 -14.44
N ALA A 30 -1.49 9.25 -15.61
CA ALA A 30 -2.78 9.91 -15.76
C ALA A 30 -3.96 8.97 -15.44
N LYS A 31 -3.90 7.72 -15.91
CA LYS A 31 -4.91 6.70 -15.59
C LYS A 31 -4.91 6.35 -14.11
N ALA A 32 -3.74 6.22 -13.50
CA ALA A 32 -3.60 5.93 -12.08
C ALA A 32 -4.15 7.07 -11.22
N ALA A 33 -3.85 8.34 -11.53
CA ALA A 33 -4.42 9.50 -10.86
C ALA A 33 -5.94 9.50 -10.93
N ALA A 34 -6.52 9.33 -12.13
CA ALA A 34 -7.96 9.29 -12.31
C ALA A 34 -8.62 8.16 -11.49
N PHE A 35 -8.04 6.96 -11.49
CA PHE A 35 -8.51 5.83 -10.69
C PHE A 35 -8.46 6.14 -9.19
N LEU A 36 -7.34 6.64 -8.69
CA LEU A 36 -7.15 6.96 -7.27
C LEU A 36 -8.12 8.05 -6.82
N ASN A 37 -8.32 9.09 -7.63
CA ASN A 37 -9.25 10.17 -7.33
C ASN A 37 -10.70 9.66 -7.30
N THR A 38 -11.08 8.79 -8.24
CA THR A 38 -12.46 8.29 -8.36
C THR A 38 -12.79 7.23 -7.30
N THR A 39 -11.89 6.27 -7.08
CA THR A 39 -12.13 5.12 -6.20
C THR A 39 -11.91 5.46 -4.74
N TYR A 40 -10.94 6.33 -4.44
CA TYR A 40 -10.49 6.59 -3.09
C TYR A 40 -10.67 8.05 -2.65
N GLY A 41 -11.17 8.93 -3.52
CA GLY A 41 -11.44 10.33 -3.18
C GLY A 41 -10.18 11.17 -3.02
N PHE A 42 -9.06 10.75 -3.60
CA PHE A 42 -7.85 11.57 -3.63
C PHE A 42 -7.98 12.75 -4.60
N ASP A 43 -7.07 13.72 -4.48
CA ASP A 43 -6.93 14.85 -5.39
C ASP A 43 -5.48 14.89 -5.90
N LEU A 44 -5.17 13.97 -6.82
CA LEU A 44 -3.83 13.79 -7.38
C LEU A 44 -3.78 14.24 -8.83
N THR A 45 -2.74 14.98 -9.18
CA THR A 45 -2.32 15.16 -10.58
C THR A 45 -1.47 13.97 -11.05
N PRO A 46 -1.35 13.72 -12.37
CA PRO A 46 -0.50 12.65 -12.90
C PRO A 46 0.95 12.75 -12.40
N GLU A 47 1.50 13.95 -12.27
CA GLU A 47 2.87 14.21 -11.82
C GLU A 47 3.08 13.88 -10.35
N GLN A 48 2.01 13.84 -9.55
CA GLN A 48 2.06 13.45 -8.14
C GLN A 48 2.04 11.92 -7.96
N VAL A 49 1.76 11.16 -9.03
CA VAL A 49 1.75 9.69 -8.99
C VAL A 49 3.17 9.15 -9.13
N ASN A 50 3.92 9.20 -8.03
CA ASN A 50 5.26 8.64 -7.91
C ASN A 50 5.38 7.80 -6.64
N CYS A 51 5.60 6.49 -6.76
CA CYS A 51 5.72 5.57 -5.63
C CYS A 51 6.59 4.36 -5.97
N ASP A 52 7.64 4.14 -5.19
CA ASP A 52 8.56 3.01 -5.35
C ASP A 52 8.21 1.83 -4.42
N GLY A 53 7.08 1.89 -3.72
CA GLY A 53 6.56 0.80 -2.87
C GLY A 53 6.60 1.11 -1.37
N CYS A 54 5.69 0.48 -0.62
CA CYS A 54 5.39 0.86 0.77
C CYS A 54 6.50 0.45 1.75
N LEU A 55 7.15 -0.70 1.51
CA LEU A 55 8.18 -1.29 2.38
C LEU A 55 9.57 -0.68 2.19
N LEU A 56 9.80 0.06 1.10
CA LEU A 56 11.09 0.71 0.88
C LEU A 56 11.26 1.87 1.87
N LYS A 57 12.32 1.82 2.69
CA LYS A 57 12.70 2.90 3.61
C LYS A 57 13.02 4.19 2.89
N GLU A 58 13.67 4.08 1.73
CA GLU A 58 14.04 5.20 0.86
C GLU A 58 13.30 5.13 -0.48
N GLY A 59 13.33 6.20 -1.27
CA GLY A 59 12.64 6.30 -2.55
C GLY A 59 11.30 7.03 -2.49
N ARG A 60 10.70 7.24 -3.66
CA ARG A 60 9.49 8.05 -3.81
C ARG A 60 8.30 7.35 -3.18
N LYS A 61 7.40 8.15 -2.64
CA LYS A 61 6.13 7.67 -2.06
C LYS A 61 5.01 8.57 -2.54
N LEU A 62 3.86 7.97 -2.77
CA LEU A 62 2.63 8.72 -3.00
C LEU A 62 2.37 9.58 -1.76
N GLY A 63 1.87 10.82 -1.92
CA GLY A 63 1.69 11.76 -0.81
C GLY A 63 0.93 11.18 0.39
N TYR A 64 -0.07 10.33 0.15
CA TYR A 64 -0.82 9.62 1.20
C TYR A 64 0.06 8.77 2.14
N CYS A 65 1.18 8.23 1.68
CA CYS A 65 2.06 7.41 2.50
C CYS A 65 2.68 8.17 3.68
N ALA A 66 2.76 9.51 3.60
CA ALA A 66 3.26 10.35 4.69
C ALA A 66 2.29 10.44 5.88
N THR A 67 1.00 10.18 5.66
CA THR A 67 -0.05 10.20 6.70
C THR A 67 -0.61 8.83 7.01
N CYS A 68 -0.03 7.76 6.45
CA CYS A 68 -0.51 6.40 6.64
C CYS A 68 -0.06 5.85 8.01
N GLU A 69 -0.98 5.82 8.97
CA GLU A 69 -0.67 5.36 10.34
C GLU A 69 -0.22 3.90 10.41
N VAL A 70 -0.76 3.03 9.55
CA VAL A 70 -0.37 1.60 9.51
C VAL A 70 1.09 1.45 9.08
N ARG A 71 1.51 2.22 8.08
CA ARG A 71 2.90 2.21 7.61
C ARG A 71 3.84 2.74 8.69
N ALA A 72 3.54 3.90 9.27
CA ALA A 72 4.38 4.49 10.31
C ALA A 72 4.56 3.53 11.50
N CYS A 73 3.48 2.91 11.97
CA CYS A 73 3.52 1.91 13.04
C CYS A 73 4.33 0.66 12.66
N GLY A 74 4.15 0.15 11.44
CA GLY A 74 4.91 -1.00 10.94
C GLY A 74 6.41 -0.75 10.84
N GLU A 75 6.79 0.45 10.39
CA GLU A 75 8.19 0.89 10.34
C GLU A 75 8.80 1.04 11.74
N GLU A 76 8.09 1.70 12.65
CA GLU A 76 8.52 1.90 14.04
C GLU A 76 8.73 0.57 14.76
N LYS A 77 7.82 -0.38 14.58
CA LYS A 77 7.90 -1.73 15.16
C LYS A 77 8.89 -2.65 14.42
N GLY A 78 9.47 -2.22 13.30
CA GLY A 78 10.38 -3.04 12.49
C GLY A 78 9.73 -4.29 11.91
N LEU A 79 8.42 -4.24 11.63
CA LEU A 79 7.68 -5.38 11.10
C LEU A 79 7.99 -5.59 9.61
N GLU A 80 7.90 -6.83 9.13
CA GLU A 80 7.89 -7.13 7.70
C GLU A 80 6.46 -6.99 7.13
N ASN A 81 5.47 -7.37 7.94
CA ASN A 81 4.05 -7.26 7.64
C ASN A 81 3.27 -7.18 8.96
N CYS A 82 2.08 -6.54 8.97
CA CYS A 82 1.25 -6.53 10.18
C CYS A 82 0.80 -7.94 10.59
N ALA A 83 0.84 -8.93 9.71
CA ALA A 83 0.50 -10.32 10.05
C ALA A 83 1.44 -10.95 11.09
N HIS A 84 2.64 -10.38 11.28
CA HIS A 84 3.58 -10.79 12.34
C HIS A 84 3.36 -10.05 13.67
N CYS A 85 2.44 -9.08 13.70
CA CYS A 85 2.17 -8.31 14.91
C CYS A 85 1.22 -9.07 15.83
N SER A 86 1.56 -9.17 17.11
CA SER A 86 0.69 -9.76 18.15
C SER A 86 -0.65 -9.06 18.31
N ASP A 87 -0.70 -7.78 17.96
CA ASP A 87 -1.87 -6.92 18.14
C ASP A 87 -2.77 -6.93 16.90
N ALA A 88 -2.41 -7.65 15.83
CA ALA A 88 -3.18 -7.66 14.60
C ALA A 88 -4.37 -8.66 14.69
N PRO A 89 -5.58 -8.25 14.26
CA PRO A 89 -5.92 -6.96 13.69
C PRO A 89 -6.21 -5.88 14.76
N CYS A 90 -5.51 -4.75 14.68
CA CYS A 90 -5.76 -3.57 15.53
C CYS A 90 -6.60 -2.51 14.81
N ASP A 91 -7.10 -1.50 15.53
CA ASP A 91 -7.99 -0.47 15.00
C ASP A 91 -7.45 0.25 13.75
N LYS A 92 -6.14 0.51 13.70
CA LYS A 92 -5.49 1.14 12.54
C LYS A 92 -5.59 0.28 11.29
N LEU A 93 -5.36 -1.02 11.45
CA LEU A 93 -5.44 -1.98 10.37
C LEU A 93 -6.90 -2.19 9.92
N ILE A 94 -7.81 -2.31 10.88
CA ILE A 94 -9.25 -2.45 10.62
C ILE A 94 -9.78 -1.23 9.84
N ALA A 95 -9.41 -0.02 10.27
CA ALA A 95 -9.79 1.21 9.56
C ALA A 95 -9.28 1.22 8.12
N PHE A 96 -8.04 0.79 7.87
CA PHE A 96 -7.50 0.67 6.53
C PHE A 96 -8.20 -0.41 5.69
N HIS A 97 -8.55 -1.55 6.31
CA HIS A 97 -9.26 -2.64 5.64
C HIS A 97 -10.70 -2.29 5.25
N ASN A 98 -11.36 -1.43 6.03
CA ASN A 98 -12.65 -0.87 5.65
C ASN A 98 -12.56 0.04 4.42
N PHE A 99 -11.43 0.74 4.26
CA PHE A 99 -11.14 1.54 3.08
C PHE A 99 -10.69 0.71 1.87
N SER A 100 -9.95 -0.38 2.09
CA SER A 100 -9.47 -1.26 1.03
C SER A 100 -9.64 -2.73 1.41
N LYS A 101 -10.75 -3.31 0.92
CA LYS A 101 -11.01 -4.75 1.08
C LYS A 101 -9.95 -5.62 0.39
N PHE A 102 -9.37 -5.16 -0.72
CA PHE A 102 -8.28 -5.87 -1.39
C PHE A 102 -7.05 -6.03 -0.50
N ALA A 103 -6.69 -4.99 0.27
CA ALA A 103 -5.59 -5.10 1.24
C ALA A 103 -5.93 -6.11 2.35
N LYS A 104 -7.19 -6.14 2.81
CA LYS A 104 -7.65 -7.13 3.79
C LYS A 104 -7.48 -8.57 3.28
N ASP A 105 -7.96 -8.86 2.08
CA ASP A 105 -7.95 -10.22 1.53
C ASP A 105 -6.51 -10.74 1.38
N ASN A 106 -5.58 -9.87 0.97
CA ASN A 106 -4.16 -10.20 0.91
C ASN A 106 -3.52 -10.36 2.30
N PHE A 107 -3.87 -9.52 3.27
CA PHE A 107 -3.42 -9.67 4.65
C PHE A 107 -3.85 -11.01 5.24
N ASP A 108 -5.12 -11.40 5.07
CA ASP A 108 -5.64 -12.68 5.55
C ASP A 108 -4.87 -13.86 4.93
N ARG A 109 -4.54 -13.77 3.63
CA ARG A 109 -3.73 -14.79 2.93
C ARG A 109 -2.31 -14.89 3.48
N VAL A 110 -1.66 -13.76 3.80
CA VAL A 110 -0.33 -13.76 4.44
C VAL A 110 -0.43 -14.40 5.83
N LEU A 111 -1.42 -14.01 6.62
CA LEU A 111 -1.65 -14.54 7.97
C LEU A 111 -1.83 -16.07 7.95
N GLN A 112 -2.65 -16.58 7.03
CA GLN A 112 -2.86 -18.02 6.88
C GLN A 112 -1.57 -18.78 6.54
N LYS A 113 -0.72 -18.23 5.66
CA LYS A 113 0.58 -18.83 5.30
C LYS A 113 1.58 -18.87 6.46
N LEU A 114 1.49 -17.93 7.40
CA LEU A 114 2.35 -17.92 8.59
C LEU A 114 1.93 -18.95 9.64
N GLN A 115 0.69 -19.46 9.53
CA GLN A 115 0.11 -20.42 10.46
C GLN A 115 0.15 -21.87 9.93
N SER A 116 0.53 -22.07 8.67
CA SER A 116 0.70 -23.38 8.02
C SER A 116 2.12 -23.89 8.17
#